data_AF-A0A642V7G0-F1
#
_entry.id   AF-A0A642V7G0-F1
#
_cell.length_a   1.000
_cell.length_b   1.000
_cell.length_c   1.000
_cell.angle_alpha   90.00
_cell.angle_beta   90.00
_cell.angle_gamma   90.00
#
_symmetry.space_group_name_H-M   'P 1'
#
loop_
_entity.id
_entity.type
_entity.pdbx_description
1 polymer ?
#
loop_
_entity_poly.entity_id
_entity_poly.type
_entity_poly.pdbx_seq_one_letter_code
_entity_poly.pdbx_strand_id
1 'polypeptide(L)'
;MDQIDVLESSPKDGEYVSLAEHQASTPATFSLEENPVLHHKSVMAAVQTTHPVANIPLDREGHKGDIYVSSNDVAFWFPGLGRGISVPYRVITLHAIQMDPSPRLYFQLEPADSHQFIEMTVIPPDSSTLRPFYKALSDCASLHPDAEESDDGDDAALTLNGSDDVDMGPWITAENFQDGDADDIDDADGYDQYGEPAGIEVEMNDIPVHAGLRRTRDDNNSDNDDDDHVSNKHNHKQHLDSAKWRRTD
;
A
#
# COMPACT_ATOMS: atom_id res chain seq x y z
N MET A 1 4.74 25.70 1.41
CA MET A 1 6.10 25.67 2.00
C MET A 1 6.75 24.48 1.33
N ASP A 2 7.26 24.71 0.12
CA ASP A 2 7.62 23.66 -0.83
C ASP A 2 9.06 23.89 -1.31
N GLN A 3 9.91 24.29 -0.36
CA GLN A 3 11.29 24.64 -0.59
C GLN A 3 12.18 23.80 0.33
N ILE A 4 13.37 23.46 -0.15
CA ILE A 4 14.37 22.77 0.67
C ILE A 4 15.01 23.79 1.62
N ASP A 5 14.86 23.56 2.92
CA ASP A 5 15.44 24.40 3.96
C ASP A 5 16.86 23.95 4.33
N VAL A 6 17.72 24.90 4.72
CA VAL A 6 19.08 24.59 5.18
C VAL A 6 19.12 24.51 6.69
N LEU A 7 19.66 23.41 7.20
CA LEU A 7 19.89 23.18 8.62
C LEU A 7 21.28 23.67 9.02
N GLU A 8 21.35 24.54 10.03
CA GLU A 8 22.60 25.04 10.61
C GLU A 8 23.09 24.21 11.81
N SER A 9 22.24 23.32 12.34
CA SER A 9 22.58 22.41 13.43
C SER A 9 21.98 21.03 13.21
N SER A 10 22.63 20.01 13.77
CA SER A 10 22.09 18.64 13.77
C SER A 10 20.71 18.62 14.43
N PRO A 11 19.72 17.97 13.81
CA PRO A 11 18.48 17.65 14.49
C PRO A 11 18.76 16.88 15.78
N LYS A 12 18.05 17.21 16.85
CA LYS A 12 18.19 16.54 18.15
C LYS A 12 17.07 15.53 18.34
N ASP A 13 17.34 14.43 19.03
CA ASP A 13 16.31 13.42 19.30
C ASP A 13 15.14 13.97 20.13
N GLY A 14 15.34 15.03 20.94
CA GLY A 14 14.28 15.70 21.69
C GLY A 14 13.41 16.65 20.88
N GLU A 15 13.73 16.90 19.62
CA GLU A 15 12.89 17.66 18.67
C GLU A 15 11.83 16.78 18.00
N TYR A 16 11.89 15.46 18.26
CA TYR A 16 10.96 14.49 17.69
C TYR A 16 10.22 13.69 18.77
N VAL A 17 8.98 13.33 18.47
CA VAL A 17 8.25 12.30 19.23
C VAL A 17 8.53 10.95 18.59
N SER A 18 8.88 9.94 19.38
CA SER A 18 9.08 8.59 18.80
C SER A 18 7.74 7.99 18.33
N LEU A 19 7.76 7.19 17.26
CA LEU A 19 6.55 6.52 16.76
C LEU A 19 5.84 5.69 17.85
N ALA A 20 6.61 5.02 18.72
CA ALA A 20 6.07 4.21 19.81
C ALA A 20 5.34 5.06 20.87
N GLU A 21 5.88 6.23 21.20
CA GLU A 21 5.27 7.16 22.15
C GLU A 21 4.00 7.79 21.57
N HIS A 22 4.03 8.17 20.29
CA HIS A 22 2.86 8.67 19.58
C HIS A 22 1.72 7.63 19.54
N GLN A 23 2.03 6.37 19.23
CA GLN A 23 1.06 5.27 19.20
C GLN A 23 0.52 4.86 20.58
N ALA A 24 1.27 5.12 21.66
CA ALA A 24 0.87 4.83 23.03
C ALA A 24 0.04 5.96 23.67
N SER A 25 0.06 7.17 23.10
CA SER A 25 -0.76 8.28 23.58
C SER A 25 -2.23 8.00 23.32
N THR A 26 -3.05 8.09 24.38
CA THR A 26 -4.50 7.95 24.26
C THR A 26 -5.13 9.27 23.80
N PRO A 27 -6.31 9.24 23.14
CA PRO A 27 -6.92 10.41 22.49
C PRO A 27 -7.24 11.61 23.40
N ALA A 28 -7.07 11.52 24.72
CA ALA A 28 -7.23 12.66 25.62
C ALA A 28 -5.99 13.56 25.70
N THR A 29 -4.84 13.10 25.18
CA THR A 29 -3.55 13.82 25.22
C THR A 29 -3.07 14.10 23.80
N PHE A 30 -3.87 14.84 23.02
CA PHE A 30 -3.43 15.39 21.73
C PHE A 30 -2.38 16.52 21.88
N SER A 31 -1.97 16.89 23.10
CA SER A 31 -0.99 17.95 23.36
C SER A 31 0.47 17.63 22.95
N LEU A 32 0.72 16.53 22.24
CA LEU A 32 2.02 16.23 21.61
C LEU A 32 2.16 16.87 20.21
N GLU A 33 1.14 17.61 19.74
CA GLU A 33 1.07 18.24 18.40
C GLU A 33 2.20 19.23 18.06
N GLU A 34 3.05 19.64 19.01
CA GLU A 34 4.12 20.60 18.72
C GLU A 34 5.33 19.98 18.02
N ASN A 35 5.60 18.69 18.20
CA ASN A 35 6.81 18.05 17.68
C ASN A 35 6.50 16.97 16.62
N PRO A 36 7.23 16.94 15.49
CA PRO A 36 7.03 15.93 14.46
C PRO A 36 7.35 14.53 14.96
N VAL A 37 6.62 13.53 14.44
CA VAL A 37 6.85 12.12 14.80
C VAL A 37 8.03 11.59 13.98
N LEU A 38 9.01 10.96 14.63
CA LEU A 38 10.14 10.30 13.96
C LEU A 38 9.77 8.85 13.62
N HIS A 39 9.72 8.55 12.33
CA HIS A 39 9.40 7.22 11.81
C HIS A 39 10.66 6.37 11.55
N HIS A 40 11.76 6.98 11.13
CA HIS A 40 13.01 6.29 10.86
C HIS A 40 14.23 7.18 11.07
N LYS A 41 15.33 6.59 11.56
CA LYS A 41 16.62 7.25 11.69
C LYS A 41 17.72 6.36 11.13
N SER A 42 18.53 6.90 10.22
CA SER A 42 19.70 6.21 9.66
C SER A 42 20.95 7.05 9.92
N VAL A 43 21.95 6.49 10.59
CA VAL A 43 23.18 7.20 10.99
C VAL A 43 24.32 6.80 10.06
N MET A 44 25.14 7.75 9.62
CA MET A 44 26.30 7.49 8.74
C MET A 44 25.96 6.83 7.38
N ALA A 45 24.76 7.12 6.86
CA ALA A 45 24.40 6.77 5.49
C ALA A 45 25.27 7.54 4.49
N ALA A 46 25.58 6.93 3.34
CA ALA A 46 26.26 7.64 2.25
C ALA A 46 25.21 8.27 1.33
N VAL A 47 25.32 9.58 1.11
CA VAL A 47 24.40 10.37 0.29
C VAL A 47 25.14 10.92 -0.90
N GLN A 48 24.63 10.65 -2.10
CA GLN A 48 25.16 11.11 -3.37
C GLN A 48 24.12 11.97 -4.07
N THR A 49 24.56 13.03 -4.74
CA THR A 49 23.66 13.90 -5.49
C THR A 49 24.26 14.23 -6.85
N THR A 50 23.40 14.52 -7.82
CA THR A 50 23.83 14.92 -9.16
C THR A 50 24.26 16.37 -9.25
N HIS A 51 23.69 17.23 -8.42
CA HIS A 51 23.94 18.66 -8.34
C HIS A 51 23.94 19.11 -6.88
N PRO A 52 24.64 20.21 -6.54
CA PRO A 52 24.56 20.82 -5.23
C PRO A 52 23.11 21.12 -4.82
N VAL A 53 22.79 20.90 -3.55
CA VAL A 53 21.44 21.10 -3.01
C VAL A 53 21.48 22.23 -1.99
N ALA A 54 20.63 23.25 -2.17
CA ALA A 54 20.52 24.39 -1.25
C ALA A 54 21.87 25.04 -0.86
N ASN A 55 22.77 25.21 -1.85
CA ASN A 55 24.14 25.73 -1.67
C ASN A 55 25.06 24.86 -0.80
N ILE A 56 24.70 23.60 -0.55
CA ILE A 56 25.59 22.61 0.05
C ILE A 56 26.31 21.86 -1.09
N PRO A 57 27.65 21.78 -1.06
CA PRO A 57 28.44 21.13 -2.11
C PRO A 57 28.36 19.60 -1.98
N LEU A 58 27.15 19.07 -2.14
CA LEU A 58 26.92 17.65 -2.27
C LEU A 58 27.20 17.23 -3.71
N ASP A 59 27.81 16.07 -3.90
CA ASP A 59 28.18 15.54 -5.20
C ASP A 59 28.03 14.02 -5.28
N ARG A 60 28.57 13.44 -6.35
CA ARG A 60 28.54 11.99 -6.61
C ARG A 60 29.65 11.21 -5.89
N GLU A 61 30.60 11.88 -5.24
CA GLU A 61 31.66 11.21 -4.46
C GLU A 61 31.07 10.53 -3.21
N GLY A 62 30.00 11.12 -2.66
CA GLY A 62 29.23 10.56 -1.58
C GLY A 62 29.65 11.09 -0.22
N HIS A 63 28.71 11.69 0.50
CA HIS A 63 28.93 12.30 1.80
C HIS A 63 28.28 11.46 2.90
N LYS A 64 28.94 11.37 4.05
CA LYS A 64 28.36 10.73 5.23
C LYS A 64 27.38 11.67 5.90
N GLY A 65 26.15 11.19 6.09
CA GLY A 65 25.09 11.95 6.73
C GLY A 65 24.18 11.10 7.60
N ASP A 66 23.52 11.78 8.52
CA ASP A 66 22.48 11.24 9.39
C ASP A 66 21.13 11.69 8.86
N ILE A 67 20.20 10.76 8.74
CA ILE A 67 18.93 10.94 8.06
C ILE A 67 17.80 10.68 9.04
N TYR A 68 16.85 11.61 9.07
CA TYR A 68 15.69 11.59 9.94
C TYR A 68 14.45 11.67 9.06
N VAL A 69 13.62 10.64 9.11
CA VAL A 69 12.34 10.60 8.40
C VAL A 69 11.27 10.94 9.42
N SER A 70 10.74 12.17 9.33
CA SER A 70 9.76 12.71 10.25
C SER A 70 8.38 12.76 9.61
N SER A 71 7.33 13.04 10.39
CA SER A 71 5.98 13.24 9.83
C SER A 71 5.88 14.44 8.89
N ASN A 72 6.83 15.40 8.94
CA ASN A 72 6.75 16.66 8.21
C ASN A 72 7.72 16.71 7.03
N ASP A 73 8.91 16.16 7.20
CA ASP A 73 10.02 16.27 6.26
C ASP A 73 11.03 15.11 6.40
N VAL A 74 11.98 15.09 5.46
CA VAL A 74 13.18 14.26 5.55
C VAL A 74 14.39 15.15 5.77
N ALA A 75 14.95 15.12 6.97
CA ALA A 75 16.15 15.87 7.31
C ALA A 75 17.41 15.05 7.04
N PHE A 76 18.36 15.65 6.33
CA PHE A 76 19.70 15.12 6.05
C PHE A 76 20.74 16.02 6.71
N TRP A 77 21.40 15.52 7.75
CA TRP A 77 22.48 16.22 8.42
C TRP A 77 23.83 15.67 7.98
N PHE A 78 24.80 16.53 7.63
CA PHE A 78 26.14 16.12 7.20
C PHE A 78 27.20 16.57 8.22
N PRO A 79 27.61 15.71 9.17
CA PRO A 79 28.55 16.09 10.23
C PRO A 79 29.89 16.63 9.71
N GLY A 80 30.38 16.11 8.57
CA GLY A 80 31.63 16.57 7.96
C GLY A 80 31.56 17.98 7.37
N LEU A 81 30.35 18.46 7.05
CA LEU A 81 30.11 19.81 6.52
C LEU A 81 29.56 20.77 7.58
N GLY A 82 29.10 20.25 8.73
CA GLY A 82 28.47 21.05 9.79
C GLY A 82 27.17 21.73 9.34
N ARG A 83 26.51 21.20 8.31
CA ARG A 83 25.26 21.70 7.75
C ARG A 83 24.40 20.53 7.28
N GLY A 84 23.12 20.78 7.10
CA GLY A 84 22.17 19.80 6.57
C GLY A 84 21.10 20.45 5.70
N ILE A 85 20.21 19.63 5.18
CA ILE A 85 19.00 20.07 4.46
C ILE A 85 17.77 19.42 5.09
N SER A 86 16.66 20.13 5.11
CA SER A 86 15.34 19.55 5.32
C SER A 86 14.58 19.54 4.01
N VAL A 87 14.12 18.36 3.60
CA VAL A 87 13.42 18.16 2.32
C VAL A 87 11.95 17.87 2.64
N PRO A 88 11.02 18.81 2.35
CA PRO A 88 9.59 18.55 2.46
C PRO A 88 9.16 17.42 1.52
N TYR A 89 8.15 16.64 1.91
CA TYR A 89 7.66 15.53 1.11
C TYR A 89 7.19 15.92 -0.29
N ARG A 90 6.57 17.10 -0.43
CA ARG A 90 6.09 17.65 -1.71
C ARG A 90 7.20 17.97 -2.71
N VAL A 91 8.43 18.16 -2.22
CA VAL A 91 9.61 18.38 -3.09
C VAL A 91 10.13 17.06 -3.66
N ILE A 92 9.73 15.92 -3.09
CA ILE A 92 10.14 14.58 -3.55
C ILE A 92 9.18 14.12 -4.64
N THR A 93 9.54 14.31 -5.90
CA THR A 93 8.75 13.84 -7.05
C THR A 93 8.67 12.30 -7.10
N LEU A 94 9.76 11.62 -6.73
CA LEU A 94 9.83 10.17 -6.74
C LEU A 94 10.81 9.66 -5.67
N HIS A 95 10.43 8.59 -4.98
CA HIS A 95 11.35 7.76 -4.21
C HIS A 95 11.21 6.28 -4.57
N ALA A 96 12.33 5.57 -4.67
CA ALA A 96 12.32 4.17 -5.06
C ALA A 96 13.49 3.39 -4.45
N ILE A 97 13.30 2.09 -4.25
CA ILE A 97 14.39 1.18 -3.93
C ILE A 97 15.10 0.78 -5.24
N GLN A 98 16.41 0.95 -5.27
CA GLN A 98 17.28 0.44 -6.32
C GLN A 98 18.17 -0.66 -5.73
N MET A 99 18.29 -1.80 -6.41
CA MET A 99 19.03 -2.97 -5.92
C MET A 99 20.41 -3.13 -6.56
N ASP A 100 20.56 -2.69 -7.81
CA ASP A 100 21.79 -2.85 -8.60
C ASP A 100 22.50 -1.50 -8.82
N PRO A 101 23.84 -1.43 -8.67
CA PRO A 101 24.76 -2.50 -8.28
C PRO A 101 24.81 -2.78 -6.77
N SER A 102 24.11 -1.97 -5.95
CA SER A 102 23.96 -2.21 -4.52
C SER A 102 22.65 -1.61 -3.99
N PRO A 103 22.06 -2.18 -2.92
CA PRO A 103 20.81 -1.69 -2.34
C PRO A 103 20.94 -0.24 -1.88
N ARG A 104 20.10 0.64 -2.42
CA ARG A 104 20.08 2.08 -2.18
C ARG A 104 18.67 2.61 -2.34
N LEU A 105 18.42 3.78 -1.78
CA LEU A 105 17.19 4.53 -1.91
C LEU A 105 17.44 5.69 -2.87
N TYR A 106 16.68 5.74 -3.95
CA TYR A 106 16.72 6.80 -4.95
C TYR A 106 15.65 7.83 -4.63
N PHE A 107 15.99 9.09 -4.85
CA PHE A 107 15.12 10.26 -4.74
C PHE A 107 15.29 11.11 -5.99
N GLN A 108 14.18 11.54 -6.58
CA GLN A 108 14.15 12.62 -7.54
C GLN A 108 13.49 13.82 -6.86
N LEU A 109 14.25 14.91 -6.74
CA LEU A 109 13.80 16.13 -6.09
C LEU A 109 13.53 17.22 -7.13
N GLU A 110 12.48 18.00 -6.91
CA GLU A 110 12.11 19.16 -7.71
C GLU A 110 11.99 20.40 -6.80
N PRO A 111 13.09 21.12 -6.54
CA PRO A 111 13.06 22.32 -5.73
C PRO A 111 12.32 23.45 -6.46
N ALA A 112 11.42 24.17 -5.78
CA ALA A 112 10.59 25.22 -6.39
C ALA A 112 11.39 26.33 -7.12
N ASP A 113 12.60 26.65 -6.65
CA ASP A 113 13.45 27.69 -7.26
C ASP A 113 14.28 27.20 -8.45
N SER A 114 14.14 25.94 -8.84
CA SER A 114 14.96 25.27 -9.85
C SER A 114 14.12 24.46 -10.81
N HIS A 115 14.22 24.75 -12.11
CA HIS A 115 13.61 23.92 -13.16
C HIS A 115 14.42 22.65 -13.48
N GLN A 116 15.39 22.30 -12.63
CA GLN A 116 16.25 21.13 -12.80
C GLN A 116 15.96 20.12 -11.69
N PHE A 117 15.72 18.87 -12.11
CA PHE A 117 15.64 17.74 -11.19
C PHE A 117 16.99 17.44 -10.56
N ILE A 118 16.97 17.22 -9.25
CA ILE A 118 18.12 16.75 -8.50
C ILE A 118 17.89 15.28 -8.18
N GLU A 119 18.67 14.41 -8.80
CA GLU A 119 18.69 13.02 -8.39
C GLU A 119 19.60 12.87 -7.17
N MET A 120 19.07 12.28 -6.11
CA MET A 120 19.76 11.97 -4.87
C MET A 120 19.67 10.47 -4.60
N THR A 121 20.74 9.91 -4.09
CA THR A 121 20.83 8.49 -3.76
C THR A 121 21.36 8.34 -2.35
N VAL A 122 20.71 7.50 -1.57
CA VAL A 122 21.06 7.21 -0.19
C VAL A 122 21.37 5.73 -0.05
N ILE A 123 22.57 5.44 0.44
CA ILE A 123 23.02 4.08 0.72
C ILE A 123 23.07 3.95 2.25
N PRO A 124 22.13 3.22 2.86
CA PRO A 124 22.17 3.00 4.30
C PRO A 124 23.41 2.20 4.70
N PRO A 125 23.94 2.39 5.93
CA PRO A 125 25.10 1.65 6.41
C PRO A 125 24.84 0.14 6.48
N ASP A 126 23.59 -0.25 6.75
CA ASP A 126 23.13 -1.62 6.79
C ASP A 126 21.97 -1.81 5.80
N SER A 127 22.12 -2.76 4.87
CA SER A 127 21.13 -3.03 3.83
C SER A 127 19.81 -3.57 4.40
N SER A 128 19.82 -4.15 5.61
CA SER A 128 18.60 -4.62 6.27
C SER A 128 17.63 -3.47 6.59
N THR A 129 18.16 -2.25 6.80
CA THR A 129 17.39 -1.05 7.15
C THR A 129 16.74 -0.37 5.95
N LEU A 130 17.07 -0.78 4.72
CA LEU A 130 16.58 -0.15 3.49
C LEU A 130 15.05 -0.25 3.35
N ARG A 131 14.48 -1.42 3.63
CA ARG A 131 13.02 -1.61 3.54
C ARG A 131 12.27 -0.85 4.64
N PRO A 132 12.69 -0.89 5.92
CA PRO A 132 12.13 -0.02 6.96
C PRO A 132 12.21 1.47 6.60
N PHE A 133 13.33 1.93 6.04
CA PHE A 133 13.48 3.31 5.59
C PHE A 133 12.47 3.64 4.49
N TYR A 134 12.45 2.87 3.40
CA TYR A 134 11.48 3.08 2.31
C TYR A 134 10.02 3.08 2.80
N LYS A 135 9.69 2.18 3.73
CA LYS A 135 8.34 2.12 4.32
C LYS A 135 8.02 3.40 5.08
N ALA A 136 8.90 3.82 6.00
CA ALA A 136 8.70 5.05 6.76
C ALA A 136 8.54 6.27 5.84
N LEU A 137 9.37 6.36 4.80
CA LEU A 137 9.29 7.43 3.82
C LEU A 137 7.94 7.42 3.07
N SER A 138 7.48 6.24 2.64
CA SER A 138 6.21 6.10 1.92
C SER A 138 4.99 6.37 2.81
N ASP A 139 5.04 5.91 4.07
CA ASP A 139 3.98 6.17 5.05
C ASP A 139 3.85 7.69 5.29
N CYS A 140 4.97 8.39 5.45
CA CYS A 140 4.95 9.84 5.70
C CYS A 140 4.57 10.62 4.43
N ALA A 141 5.08 10.26 3.25
CA ALA A 141 4.72 10.91 1.99
C ALA A 141 3.21 10.86 1.72
N SER A 142 2.54 9.77 2.11
CA SER A 142 1.08 9.61 1.98
C SER A 142 0.28 10.63 2.82
N LEU A 143 0.90 11.29 3.79
CA LEU A 143 0.29 12.34 4.62
C LEU A 143 0.38 13.74 3.99
N HIS A 144 1.07 13.88 2.85
CA HIS A 144 1.30 15.15 2.17
C HIS A 144 0.80 15.12 0.72
N PRO A 145 -0.52 14.96 0.48
CA PRO A 145 -1.07 15.01 -0.88
C PRO A 145 -0.88 16.41 -1.47
N ASP A 146 -0.58 16.51 -2.76
CA ASP A 146 -0.44 17.80 -3.44
C ASP A 146 -1.67 18.68 -3.19
N ALA A 147 -1.43 19.99 -3.05
CA ALA A 147 -2.54 20.93 -2.94
C ALA A 147 -3.31 20.77 -4.25
N GLU A 148 -4.62 20.55 -4.16
CA GLU A 148 -5.45 20.48 -5.36
C GLU A 148 -5.16 21.76 -6.14
N GLU A 149 -4.64 21.61 -7.36
CA GLU A 149 -4.66 22.73 -8.31
C GLU A 149 -6.10 23.20 -8.27
N SER A 150 -6.31 24.44 -7.82
CA SER A 150 -7.63 25.03 -7.87
C SER A 150 -8.00 24.97 -9.36
N ASP A 151 -8.89 24.04 -9.69
CA ASP A 151 -9.58 23.98 -10.95
C ASP A 151 -10.40 25.28 -11.00
N ASP A 152 -9.71 26.37 -11.34
CA ASP A 152 -10.32 27.65 -11.65
C ASP A 152 -11.18 27.36 -12.87
N GLY A 153 -12.46 27.12 -12.56
CA GLY A 153 -13.43 26.51 -13.45
C GLY A 153 -13.50 27.19 -14.80
N ASP A 154 -12.84 26.56 -15.77
CA ASP A 154 -13.44 26.37 -17.07
C ASP A 154 -14.10 25.00 -17.03
N ASP A 155 -15.26 24.93 -16.35
CA ASP A 155 -16.31 24.02 -16.75
C ASP A 155 -16.63 24.32 -18.21
N ALA A 156 -15.86 23.71 -19.12
CA ALA A 156 -16.33 23.41 -20.45
C ALA A 156 -17.49 22.44 -20.22
N ALA A 157 -18.66 23.02 -19.96
CA ALA A 157 -19.93 22.35 -20.00
C ALA A 157 -19.95 21.56 -21.30
N LEU A 158 -19.70 20.25 -21.18
CA LEU A 158 -20.08 19.28 -22.18
C LEU A 158 -21.60 19.29 -22.18
N THR A 159 -22.21 20.31 -22.78
CA THR A 159 -23.54 20.19 -23.35
C THR A 159 -23.42 19.17 -24.48
N LEU A 160 -23.45 17.90 -24.11
CA LEU A 160 -23.91 16.78 -24.92
C LEU A 160 -25.38 17.05 -25.25
N ASN A 161 -25.60 17.99 -26.17
CA ASN A 161 -26.84 18.07 -26.92
C ASN A 161 -26.82 16.90 -27.90
N GLY A 162 -27.40 15.78 -27.47
CA GLY A 162 -27.55 14.60 -28.32
C GLY A 162 -27.93 13.37 -27.53
N SER A 163 -29.14 13.40 -26.97
CA SER A 163 -30.02 12.26 -26.71
C SER A 163 -29.44 10.88 -27.07
N ASP A 164 -29.03 10.13 -26.06
CA ASP A 164 -29.37 8.70 -25.91
C ASP A 164 -29.12 8.33 -24.45
N ASP A 165 -30.18 7.86 -23.80
CA ASP A 165 -30.23 7.47 -22.40
C ASP A 165 -29.29 6.29 -22.15
N VAL A 166 -28.07 6.56 -21.66
CA VAL A 166 -27.25 5.53 -21.02
C VAL A 166 -27.51 5.61 -19.53
N ASP A 167 -28.53 4.88 -19.08
CA ASP A 167 -28.86 4.68 -17.67
C ASP A 167 -27.77 3.83 -17.01
N MET A 168 -26.68 4.48 -16.60
CA MET A 168 -25.68 3.89 -15.71
C MET A 168 -26.29 3.88 -14.31
N GLY A 169 -27.02 2.80 -14.00
CA GLY A 169 -27.81 2.62 -12.78
C GLY A 169 -27.06 2.91 -11.46
N PRO A 170 -27.79 2.90 -10.32
CA PRO A 170 -27.27 3.34 -9.03
C PRO A 170 -26.00 2.58 -8.63
N TRP A 171 -24.97 3.31 -8.22
CA TRP A 171 -23.71 2.75 -7.71
C TRP A 171 -23.99 1.82 -6.51
N ILE A 172 -23.24 0.73 -6.39
CA ILE A 172 -23.40 -0.27 -5.32
C ILE A 172 -23.06 0.35 -3.96
N THR A 173 -24.07 0.79 -3.23
CA THR A 173 -23.96 1.17 -1.82
C THR A 173 -24.30 -0.03 -0.93
N ALA A 174 -23.92 0.01 0.34
CA ALA A 174 -24.29 -1.03 1.32
C ALA A 174 -25.81 -1.22 1.46
N GLU A 175 -26.61 -0.25 1.00
CA GLU A 175 -28.07 -0.26 1.01
C GLU A 175 -28.67 -0.89 -0.26
N ASN A 176 -27.93 -0.90 -1.38
CA ASN A 176 -28.36 -1.43 -2.67
C ASN A 176 -27.73 -2.80 -3.02
N PHE A 177 -27.06 -3.46 -2.08
CA PHE A 177 -26.35 -4.72 -2.33
C PHE A 177 -27.28 -5.90 -2.70
N GLN A 178 -28.58 -5.77 -2.45
CA GLN A 178 -29.54 -6.86 -2.55
C GLN A 178 -30.34 -6.87 -3.87
N ASP A 179 -30.38 -5.73 -4.58
CA ASP A 179 -31.23 -5.50 -5.76
C ASP A 179 -30.40 -5.37 -7.05
N GLY A 180 -29.23 -6.02 -7.10
CA GLY A 180 -28.46 -6.17 -8.33
C GLY A 180 -29.11 -7.19 -9.25
N ASP A 181 -30.17 -6.79 -9.96
CA ASP A 181 -30.67 -7.52 -11.12
C ASP A 181 -29.64 -7.35 -12.25
N ALA A 182 -28.84 -8.40 -12.48
CA ALA A 182 -27.96 -8.49 -13.64
C ALA A 182 -28.82 -8.72 -14.89
N ASP A 183 -29.37 -7.63 -15.44
CA ASP A 183 -30.29 -7.61 -16.60
C ASP A 183 -29.56 -7.85 -17.94
N ASP A 184 -28.30 -8.27 -17.88
CA ASP A 184 -27.38 -8.51 -19.00
C ASP A 184 -26.88 -9.97 -19.09
N ILE A 185 -27.42 -10.88 -18.27
CA ILE A 185 -27.42 -12.32 -18.55
C ILE A 185 -28.75 -12.67 -19.23
N ASP A 186 -28.83 -12.37 -20.53
CA ASP A 186 -29.72 -13.15 -21.39
C ASP A 186 -29.29 -14.62 -21.24
N ASP A 187 -30.28 -15.52 -21.10
CA ASP A 187 -30.12 -16.97 -21.07
C ASP A 187 -29.45 -17.46 -22.36
N ALA A 188 -28.14 -17.25 -22.47
CA ALA A 188 -27.28 -17.88 -23.45
C ALA A 188 -27.09 -19.31 -22.96
N ASP A 189 -28.03 -20.17 -23.35
CA ASP A 189 -27.77 -21.58 -23.53
C ASP A 189 -26.40 -21.71 -24.20
N GLY A 190 -25.41 -22.22 -23.47
CA GLY A 190 -23.98 -22.06 -23.77
C GLY A 190 -23.52 -22.74 -25.06
N TYR A 191 -24.04 -22.29 -26.19
CA TYR A 191 -23.86 -22.72 -27.56
C TYR A 191 -23.71 -21.46 -28.41
N ASP A 192 -22.70 -21.41 -29.26
CA ASP A 192 -22.59 -20.35 -30.25
C ASP A 192 -23.65 -20.50 -31.37
N GLN A 193 -23.69 -19.56 -32.32
CA GLN A 193 -24.62 -19.58 -33.47
C GLN A 193 -24.52 -20.86 -34.34
N TYR A 194 -23.49 -21.70 -34.14
CA TYR A 194 -23.26 -22.96 -34.83
C TYR A 194 -23.53 -24.19 -33.95
N GLY A 195 -23.95 -24.01 -32.69
CA GLY A 195 -24.26 -25.10 -31.77
C GLY A 195 -23.06 -25.71 -31.06
N GLU A 196 -21.91 -25.00 -31.03
CA GLU A 196 -20.71 -25.47 -30.34
C GLU A 196 -20.66 -24.91 -28.91
N PRO A 197 -20.38 -25.74 -27.89
CA PRO A 197 -20.35 -25.26 -26.51
C PRO A 197 -19.18 -24.29 -26.30
N ALA A 198 -19.46 -23.15 -25.65
CA ALA A 198 -18.45 -22.15 -25.29
C ALA A 198 -17.61 -22.65 -24.08
N GLY A 199 -16.81 -23.69 -24.29
CA GLY A 199 -15.88 -24.24 -23.30
C GLY A 199 -14.56 -24.62 -23.97
N ILE A 200 -13.45 -24.17 -23.39
CA ILE A 200 -12.12 -24.70 -23.74
C ILE A 200 -11.95 -26.03 -23.01
N GLU A 201 -11.95 -27.12 -23.77
CA GLU A 201 -11.54 -28.44 -23.27
C GLU A 201 -10.01 -28.52 -23.26
N VAL A 202 -9.41 -28.68 -22.09
CA VAL A 202 -8.00 -29.00 -21.94
C VAL A 202 -7.90 -30.45 -21.49
N GLU A 203 -7.52 -31.36 -22.40
CA GLU A 203 -7.19 -32.74 -22.03
C GLU A 203 -5.91 -32.75 -21.19
N MET A 204 -6.07 -32.89 -19.87
CA MET A 204 -5.03 -33.37 -18.98
C MET A 204 -5.48 -34.72 -18.43
N ASN A 205 -4.64 -35.74 -18.65
CA ASN A 205 -4.85 -37.11 -18.22
C ASN A 205 -5.52 -37.23 -16.84
N ASP A 206 -6.72 -37.82 -16.85
CA ASP A 206 -7.40 -38.56 -15.78
C ASP A 206 -7.84 -37.85 -14.48
N ILE A 207 -8.16 -36.55 -14.48
CA ILE A 207 -9.04 -35.97 -13.43
C ILE A 207 -9.94 -34.86 -13.99
N PRO A 208 -11.26 -35.05 -14.17
CA PRO A 208 -12.15 -33.97 -14.56
C PRO A 208 -12.38 -33.01 -13.38
N VAL A 209 -11.84 -31.79 -13.50
CA VAL A 209 -12.11 -30.70 -12.55
C VAL A 209 -13.29 -29.89 -13.09
N HIS A 210 -14.51 -30.21 -12.67
CA HIS A 210 -15.66 -29.34 -12.92
C HIS A 210 -15.66 -28.19 -11.91
N ALA A 211 -15.24 -27.00 -12.36
CA ALA A 211 -15.48 -25.77 -11.63
C ALA A 211 -16.96 -25.39 -11.77
N GLY A 212 -17.73 -25.41 -10.68
CA GLY A 212 -19.11 -24.89 -10.67
C GLY A 212 -20.18 -25.68 -9.92
N LEU A 213 -19.87 -26.77 -9.22
CA LEU A 213 -20.91 -27.54 -8.51
C LEU A 213 -21.30 -26.88 -7.17
N ARG A 214 -22.47 -26.23 -7.13
CA ARG A 214 -23.13 -25.76 -5.89
C ARG A 214 -23.50 -26.97 -5.03
N ARG A 215 -23.09 -27.00 -3.76
CA ARG A 215 -23.55 -28.01 -2.79
C ARG A 215 -24.99 -27.71 -2.39
N THR A 216 -25.93 -28.59 -2.75
CA THR A 216 -27.28 -28.60 -2.20
C THR A 216 -27.23 -29.08 -0.74
N ARG A 217 -28.06 -28.45 0.10
CA ARG A 217 -28.22 -28.72 1.52
C ARG A 217 -29.06 -29.99 1.67
N ASP A 218 -28.49 -31.05 2.27
CA ASP A 218 -29.21 -32.30 2.52
C ASP A 218 -30.34 -32.06 3.54
N ASP A 219 -31.58 -32.10 3.06
CA ASP A 219 -32.78 -32.26 3.88
C ASP A 219 -33.02 -33.76 4.11
N ASN A 220 -32.87 -34.15 5.38
CA ASN A 220 -33.05 -35.49 5.88
C ASN A 220 -34.56 -35.79 5.98
N ASN A 221 -35.13 -36.59 5.08
CA ASN A 221 -36.46 -37.15 5.24
C ASN A 221 -36.49 -38.63 4.82
N SER A 222 -37.34 -39.38 5.51
CA SER A 222 -37.22 -40.77 5.90
C SER A 222 -37.75 -41.83 4.91
N ASP A 223 -37.34 -43.06 5.22
CA ASP A 223 -38.05 -44.35 5.08
C ASP A 223 -37.73 -45.32 3.91
N ASN A 224 -37.24 -46.50 4.35
CA ASN A 224 -37.54 -47.88 3.91
C ASN A 224 -36.95 -48.40 2.58
N ASP A 225 -36.50 -49.65 2.42
CA ASP A 225 -36.45 -50.90 3.22
C ASP A 225 -35.43 -51.87 2.55
N ASP A 226 -35.05 -52.93 3.29
CA ASP A 226 -34.58 -54.28 2.88
C ASP A 226 -33.09 -54.62 2.62
N ASP A 227 -32.57 -55.45 3.55
CA ASP A 227 -31.74 -56.69 3.45
C ASP A 227 -30.50 -56.71 2.51
N ASP A 228 -29.28 -57.15 2.87
CA ASP A 228 -28.92 -58.40 3.53
C ASP A 228 -27.37 -58.52 3.71
N HIS A 229 -26.93 -59.47 4.56
CA HIS A 229 -25.60 -60.12 4.64
C HIS A 229 -24.31 -59.46 5.24
N VAL A 230 -24.14 -59.71 6.55
CA VAL A 230 -23.08 -60.55 7.20
C VAL A 230 -21.56 -60.33 6.95
N SER A 231 -20.90 -59.95 8.07
CA SER A 231 -19.57 -60.38 8.61
C SER A 231 -18.26 -59.64 8.25
N ASN A 232 -17.70 -58.96 9.28
CA ASN A 232 -16.57 -59.42 10.13
C ASN A 232 -15.52 -58.33 10.41
N LYS A 233 -15.34 -58.04 11.71
CA LYS A 233 -14.13 -57.56 12.44
C LYS A 233 -13.19 -56.54 11.75
N HIS A 234 -13.00 -55.38 12.38
CA HIS A 234 -11.86 -55.14 13.30
C HIS A 234 -12.05 -53.85 14.10
N ASN A 235 -11.54 -53.92 15.32
CA ASN A 235 -11.66 -52.97 16.41
C ASN A 235 -10.52 -51.93 16.34
N HIS A 236 -10.80 -50.63 16.29
CA HIS A 236 -9.92 -49.67 16.99
C HIS A 236 -10.70 -48.43 17.44
N LYS A 237 -10.46 -48.09 18.70
CA LYS A 237 -11.13 -47.11 19.52
C LYS A 237 -10.09 -46.05 19.86
N GLN A 238 -10.42 -44.77 19.71
CA GLN A 238 -9.90 -43.63 20.48
C GLN A 238 -10.66 -42.37 20.01
N HIS A 239 -11.69 -41.93 20.74
CA HIS A 239 -11.65 -41.01 21.90
C HIS A 239 -11.20 -39.61 21.46
N LEU A 240 -12.14 -38.67 21.24
CA LEU A 240 -12.57 -37.62 22.19
C LEU A 240 -11.39 -36.72 22.60
N ASP A 241 -11.42 -35.39 22.49
CA ASP A 241 -12.52 -34.50 22.83
C ASP A 241 -12.33 -33.10 22.20
N SER A 242 -13.46 -32.48 21.94
CA SER A 242 -13.68 -31.13 21.42
C SER A 242 -13.26 -30.00 22.38
N ALA A 243 -12.44 -29.05 21.88
CA ALA A 243 -12.13 -27.79 22.56
C ALA A 243 -13.21 -26.73 22.26
N LYS A 244 -14.08 -26.53 23.26
CA LYS A 244 -15.21 -25.60 23.26
C LYS A 244 -14.72 -24.17 23.53
N TRP A 245 -14.89 -23.29 22.55
CA TRP A 245 -14.66 -21.85 22.67
C TRP A 245 -15.70 -21.23 23.63
N ARG A 246 -15.24 -20.40 24.56
CA ARG A 246 -16.12 -19.54 25.37
C ARG A 246 -15.75 -18.08 25.14
N ARG A 247 -16.73 -17.31 24.70
CA ARG A 247 -16.73 -15.84 24.74
C ARG A 247 -17.13 -15.36 26.13
N THR A 248 -16.63 -14.17 26.41
CA THR A 248 -16.73 -13.26 27.56
C THR A 248 -18.12 -13.00 28.11
N ASP A 249 -18.15 -12.62 29.38
CA ASP A 249 -18.80 -11.39 29.85
C ASP A 249 -17.77 -10.58 30.64
#